data_AF-A0A7S4IQK9-F1
#
_entry.id   AF-A0A7S4IQK9-F1
#
_cell.length_a   1.000
_cell.length_b   1.000
_cell.length_c   1.000
_cell.angle_alpha   90.00
_cell.angle_beta   90.00
_cell.angle_gamma   90.00
#
_symmetry.space_group_name_H-M   'P 1'
#
loop_
_entity.id
_entity.type
_entity.pdbx_description
1 polymer ?
#
loop_
_entity_poly.entity_id
_entity_poly.type
_entity_poly.pdbx_seq_one_letter_code
_entity_poly.pdbx_strand_id
1 'polypeptide(L)'
;RMGKMDMLLEMELGITGGEEDGVDNENAKPEDLYTKPEEVWMVQEALQAVPNARFTIAAAFGNVHGVYAPGNVKLDPKILRNSQVYISQMLGLPEGSKPCAFVFHGGSGSDINDIKEAISYGVIKMNIDTDTQWAYWDGIKAYEAKNHDYLQSQIGNPEGADKPNKKFYDPRMPVRA
;
A
#
# COMPACT_ATOMS: atom_id res chain seq x y z
N ARG A 1 10.91 -23.44 0.94
CA ARG A 1 9.64 -24.17 1.20
C ARG A 1 8.54 -23.72 0.25
N MET A 2 8.34 -22.41 0.06
CA MET A 2 7.30 -21.83 -0.81
C MET A 2 7.37 -22.26 -2.29
N GLY A 3 8.57 -22.35 -2.90
CA GLY A 3 8.71 -22.82 -4.29
C GLY A 3 8.23 -24.26 -4.54
N LYS A 4 8.15 -25.12 -3.51
CA LYS A 4 7.56 -26.47 -3.63
C LYS A 4 6.02 -26.46 -3.56
N MET A 5 5.44 -25.37 -3.04
CA MET A 5 4.00 -25.20 -2.83
C MET A 5 3.37 -24.28 -3.88
N ASP A 6 4.13 -23.88 -4.89
CA ASP A 6 3.71 -22.92 -5.90
C ASP A 6 3.26 -21.54 -5.36
N MET A 7 3.87 -21.10 -4.25
CA MET A 7 3.55 -19.83 -3.61
C MET A 7 4.54 -18.72 -3.99
N LEU A 8 3.99 -17.53 -4.29
CA LEU A 8 4.74 -16.28 -4.43
C LEU A 8 5.18 -15.76 -3.07
N LEU A 9 6.43 -15.32 -2.96
CA LEU A 9 6.95 -14.60 -1.78
C LEU A 9 7.11 -13.11 -2.09
N GLU A 10 6.52 -12.24 -1.28
CA GLU A 10 6.86 -10.81 -1.30
C GLU A 10 7.87 -10.53 -0.20
N MET A 11 8.93 -9.79 -0.52
CA MET A 11 10.03 -9.47 0.39
C MET A 11 10.24 -7.96 0.44
N GLU A 12 10.37 -7.39 1.62
CA GLU A 12 10.56 -5.95 1.82
C GLU A 12 12.01 -5.61 2.19
N LEU A 13 12.55 -4.58 1.54
CA LEU A 13 13.87 -4.02 1.78
C LEU A 13 13.78 -2.60 2.32
N GLY A 14 14.65 -2.31 3.28
CA GLY A 14 14.68 -1.03 3.98
C GLY A 14 13.66 -0.99 5.10
N ILE A 15 13.33 0.23 5.51
CA ILE A 15 12.27 0.51 6.48
C ILE A 15 11.30 1.50 5.86
N THR A 16 10.02 1.15 5.88
CA THR A 16 8.94 2.07 5.51
C THR A 16 8.83 3.14 6.60
N GLY A 17 8.74 4.40 6.18
CA GLY A 17 8.49 5.49 7.12
C GLY A 17 7.09 5.36 7.73
N GLY A 18 6.92 5.89 8.94
CA GLY A 18 5.61 5.96 9.60
C GLY A 18 5.32 4.81 10.57
N GLU A 19 4.04 4.64 10.88
CA GLU A 19 3.51 3.68 11.84
C GLU A 19 2.67 2.61 11.14
N GLU A 20 3.04 1.35 11.33
CA GLU A 20 2.25 0.18 10.93
C GLU A 20 2.11 -0.75 12.13
N ASP A 21 0.90 -1.22 12.41
CA ASP A 21 0.60 -2.16 13.50
C ASP A 21 1.19 -1.77 14.89
N GLY A 22 1.34 -0.48 15.16
CA GLY A 22 1.89 0.06 16.41
C GLY A 22 3.43 0.11 16.46
N VAL A 23 4.12 -0.11 15.35
CA VAL A 23 5.57 0.07 15.20
C VAL A 23 5.82 1.37 14.44
N ASP A 24 6.47 2.33 15.09
CA ASP A 24 6.72 3.68 14.57
C ASP A 24 8.20 3.88 14.15
N ASN A 25 8.41 4.24 12.89
CA ASN A 25 9.70 4.52 12.25
C ASN A 25 9.98 6.02 12.03
N GLU A 26 9.22 6.94 12.64
CA GLU A 26 9.40 8.40 12.47
C GLU A 26 10.81 8.92 12.79
N ASN A 27 11.54 8.24 13.67
CA ASN A 27 12.89 8.63 14.10
C ASN A 27 14.02 7.93 13.33
N ALA A 28 13.69 7.18 12.28
CA ALA A 28 14.67 6.54 11.41
C ALA A 28 15.57 7.57 10.72
N LYS A 29 16.83 7.20 10.47
CA LYS A 29 17.72 8.08 9.71
C LYS A 29 17.25 8.16 8.26
N PRO A 30 17.29 9.33 7.62
CA PRO A 30 16.86 9.48 6.23
C PRO A 30 17.57 8.53 5.25
N GLU A 31 18.83 8.19 5.50
CA GLU A 31 19.61 7.25 4.69
C GLU A 31 19.14 5.80 4.78
N ASP A 32 18.44 5.42 5.86
CA ASP A 32 17.89 4.09 6.07
C ASP A 32 16.49 3.94 5.44
N LEU A 33 15.84 5.05 5.06
CA LEU A 33 14.51 5.10 4.43
C LEU A 33 14.54 4.86 2.91
N TYR A 34 15.72 4.71 2.32
CA TYR A 34 15.89 4.49 0.88
C TYR A 34 16.79 3.29 0.61
N THR A 35 16.22 2.28 -0.04
CA THR A 35 16.94 1.10 -0.50
C THR A 35 17.96 1.45 -1.57
N LYS A 36 19.10 0.77 -1.54
CA LYS A 36 20.17 0.89 -2.53
C LYS A 36 20.06 -0.23 -3.58
N PRO A 37 20.40 0.03 -4.87
CA PRO A 37 20.39 -0.99 -5.92
C PRO A 37 21.14 -2.29 -5.56
N GLU A 38 22.25 -2.18 -4.84
CA GLU A 38 23.06 -3.32 -4.39
C GLU A 38 22.29 -4.21 -3.40
N GLU A 39 21.47 -3.62 -2.53
CA GLU A 39 20.62 -4.35 -1.58
C GLU A 39 19.53 -5.13 -2.30
N VAL A 40 18.92 -4.52 -3.33
CA VAL A 40 17.95 -5.21 -4.21
C VAL A 40 18.61 -6.37 -4.94
N TRP A 41 19.83 -6.18 -5.44
CA TRP A 41 20.59 -7.24 -6.08
C TRP A 41 20.89 -8.41 -5.14
N MET A 42 21.32 -8.16 -3.90
CA MET A 42 21.59 -9.23 -2.93
C MET A 42 20.37 -10.14 -2.73
N VAL A 43 19.17 -9.56 -2.69
CA VAL A 43 17.92 -10.30 -2.58
C VAL A 43 17.59 -11.05 -3.85
N GLN A 44 17.67 -10.37 -5.00
CA GLN A 44 17.44 -10.97 -6.30
C GLN A 44 18.34 -12.20 -6.49
N GLU A 45 19.63 -12.07 -6.21
CA GLU A 45 20.63 -13.13 -6.32
C GLU A 45 20.32 -14.31 -5.38
N ALA A 46 20.00 -14.02 -4.12
CA ALA A 46 19.70 -15.05 -3.14
C ALA A 46 18.41 -15.81 -3.47
N LEU A 47 17.34 -15.10 -3.84
CA LEU A 47 16.03 -15.71 -4.08
C LEU A 47 15.95 -16.40 -5.45
N GLN A 48 16.59 -15.88 -6.50
CA GLN A 48 16.59 -16.52 -7.82
C GLN A 48 17.35 -17.86 -7.84
N ALA A 49 18.31 -18.04 -6.94
CA ALA A 49 19.05 -19.30 -6.79
C ALA A 49 18.18 -20.43 -6.22
N VAL A 50 17.01 -20.12 -5.64
CA VAL A 50 16.10 -21.11 -5.08
C VAL A 50 15.26 -21.75 -6.21
N PRO A 51 15.26 -23.09 -6.35
CA PRO A 51 14.50 -23.76 -7.39
C PRO A 51 12.99 -23.43 -7.32
N ASN A 52 12.41 -23.08 -8.48
CA ASN A 52 11.01 -22.69 -8.64
C ASN A 52 10.58 -21.49 -7.77
N ALA A 53 11.53 -20.64 -7.35
CA ALA A 53 11.18 -19.43 -6.63
C ALA A 53 10.41 -18.47 -7.53
N ARG A 54 9.32 -17.93 -6.97
CA ARG A 54 8.60 -16.77 -7.50
C ARG A 54 8.56 -15.76 -6.39
N PHE A 55 9.01 -14.55 -6.66
CA PHE A 55 9.03 -13.51 -5.64
C PHE A 55 8.85 -12.12 -6.25
N THR A 56 8.47 -11.20 -5.38
CA THR A 56 8.41 -9.77 -5.64
C THR A 56 9.21 -9.04 -4.56
N ILE A 57 9.68 -7.84 -4.88
CA ILE A 57 10.47 -7.02 -3.93
C ILE A 57 9.73 -5.71 -3.69
N ALA A 58 9.42 -5.41 -2.43
CA ALA A 58 9.05 -4.08 -1.99
C ALA A 58 10.34 -3.36 -1.58
N ALA A 59 10.76 -2.35 -2.34
CA ALA A 59 11.90 -1.52 -1.97
C ALA A 59 11.39 -0.25 -1.30
N ALA A 60 12.11 0.26 -0.30
CA ALA A 60 11.86 1.57 0.26
C ALA A 60 12.41 2.64 -0.71
N PHE A 61 11.53 3.42 -1.32
CA PHE A 61 11.90 4.54 -2.20
C PHE A 61 11.24 5.86 -1.75
N GLY A 62 11.14 6.02 -0.43
CA GLY A 62 10.48 7.16 0.20
C GLY A 62 8.98 6.99 0.40
N ASN A 63 8.48 5.76 0.29
CA ASN A 63 7.10 5.39 0.58
C ASN A 63 6.87 5.20 2.08
N VAL A 64 5.68 5.55 2.54
CA VAL A 64 5.33 5.68 3.96
C VAL A 64 3.99 4.99 4.21
N HIS A 65 3.86 4.24 5.30
CA HIS A 65 2.62 3.58 5.69
C HIS A 65 1.77 4.54 6.53
N GLY A 66 0.62 4.98 6.01
CA GLY A 66 -0.28 5.91 6.70
C GLY A 66 -0.45 7.26 5.97
N VAL A 67 -1.13 8.21 6.61
CA VAL A 67 -1.28 9.59 6.11
C VAL A 67 -0.42 10.51 6.98
N TYR A 68 0.62 11.07 6.38
CA TYR A 68 1.54 11.99 7.06
C TYR A 68 1.40 13.41 6.54
N ALA A 69 1.73 14.37 7.40
CA ALA A 69 1.85 15.76 7.00
C ALA A 69 2.88 15.88 5.84
N PRO A 70 2.60 16.70 4.81
CA PRO A 70 3.54 16.89 3.71
C PRO A 70 4.93 17.31 4.22
N GLY A 71 5.97 16.55 3.87
CA GLY A 71 7.37 16.97 4.05
C GLY A 71 8.35 16.02 4.74
N ASN A 72 7.91 14.91 5.36
CA ASN A 72 8.85 14.05 6.12
C ASN A 72 9.68 13.11 5.24
N VAL A 73 9.08 12.51 4.20
CA VAL A 73 9.77 11.63 3.25
C VAL A 73 9.19 11.91 1.86
N LYS A 74 10.04 11.94 0.84
CA LYS A 74 9.62 12.21 -0.54
C LYS A 74 9.87 10.98 -1.38
N LEU A 75 8.84 10.55 -2.12
CA LEU A 75 9.00 9.49 -3.11
C LEU A 75 10.12 9.85 -4.09
N ASP A 76 11.02 8.89 -4.32
CA ASP A 76 12.02 8.94 -5.38
C ASP A 76 11.95 7.65 -6.22
N PRO A 77 10.98 7.56 -7.16
CA PRO A 77 10.83 6.39 -8.02
C PRO A 77 12.10 6.02 -8.82
N LYS A 78 13.05 6.95 -8.98
CA LYS A 78 14.32 6.68 -9.69
C LYS A 78 15.16 5.63 -9.00
N ILE A 79 14.96 5.38 -7.70
CA ILE A 79 15.58 4.25 -6.99
C ILE A 79 15.20 2.92 -7.65
N LEU A 80 13.93 2.75 -8.04
CA LEU A 80 13.46 1.55 -8.73
C LEU A 80 14.10 1.42 -10.11
N ARG A 81 14.17 2.52 -10.87
CA ARG A 81 14.87 2.56 -12.16
C ARG A 81 16.33 2.15 -12.03
N ASN A 82 17.05 2.76 -11.10
CA ASN A 82 18.47 2.52 -10.88
C ASN A 82 18.70 1.05 -10.47
N SER A 83 17.78 0.48 -9.68
CA SER A 83 17.78 -0.94 -9.32
C SER A 83 17.57 -1.86 -10.54
N GLN A 84 16.61 -1.56 -11.43
CA GLN A 84 16.45 -2.34 -12.68
C GLN A 84 17.71 -2.30 -13.54
N VAL A 85 18.34 -1.13 -13.68
CA VAL A 85 19.58 -0.96 -14.44
C VAL A 85 20.69 -1.82 -13.84
N TYR A 86 20.88 -1.74 -12.52
CA TYR A 86 21.91 -2.49 -11.82
C TYR A 86 21.72 -4.01 -11.96
N ILE A 87 20.50 -4.50 -11.70
CA ILE A 87 20.19 -5.94 -11.81
C ILE A 87 20.35 -6.41 -13.26
N SER A 88 19.93 -5.61 -14.24
CA SER A 88 20.10 -5.95 -15.66
C SER A 88 21.58 -6.08 -16.02
N GLN A 89 22.45 -5.21 -15.52
CA GLN A 89 23.90 -5.32 -15.71
C GLN A 89 24.47 -6.59 -15.08
N MET A 90 24.08 -6.90 -13.85
CA MET A 90 24.54 -8.12 -13.14
C MET A 90 24.08 -9.41 -13.84
N LEU A 91 22.91 -9.40 -14.47
CA LEU A 91 22.36 -10.52 -15.22
C LEU A 91 22.79 -10.55 -16.71
N GLY A 92 23.51 -9.54 -17.20
CA GLY A 92 23.87 -9.43 -18.61
C GLY A 92 22.68 -9.23 -19.55
N LEU A 93 21.62 -8.58 -19.09
CA LEU A 93 20.39 -8.34 -19.85
C LEU A 93 20.48 -7.02 -20.66
N PRO A 94 19.72 -6.90 -21.76
CA PRO A 94 19.66 -5.65 -22.54
C PRO A 94 19.21 -4.45 -21.71
N GLU A 95 19.67 -3.26 -22.09
CA GLU A 95 19.20 -2.00 -21.49
C GLU A 95 17.67 -1.86 -21.61
N GLY A 96 17.04 -1.34 -20.57
CA GLY A 96 15.58 -1.24 -20.48
C GLY A 96 14.87 -2.52 -20.03
N SER A 97 15.60 -3.61 -19.78
CA SER A 97 15.07 -4.79 -19.11
C SER A 97 14.54 -4.44 -17.71
N LYS A 98 13.50 -5.16 -17.27
CA LYS A 98 12.90 -5.02 -15.93
C LYS A 98 12.85 -6.36 -15.22
N PRO A 99 14.02 -6.93 -14.86
CA PRO A 99 14.10 -8.26 -14.25
C PRO A 99 13.48 -8.33 -12.84
N CYS A 100 13.39 -7.20 -12.13
CA CYS A 100 12.78 -7.15 -10.81
C CYS A 100 11.28 -6.81 -10.90
N ALA A 101 10.44 -7.59 -10.20
CA ALA A 101 9.03 -7.31 -10.03
C ALA A 101 8.81 -6.53 -8.73
N PHE A 102 8.65 -5.21 -8.85
CA PHE A 102 8.53 -4.33 -7.68
C PHE A 102 7.11 -4.26 -7.12
N VAL A 103 7.03 -4.02 -5.83
CA VAL A 103 5.80 -3.71 -5.10
C VAL A 103 5.90 -2.33 -4.50
N PHE A 104 4.86 -1.53 -4.68
CA PHE A 104 4.73 -0.20 -4.10
C PHE A 104 3.87 -0.26 -2.84
N HIS A 105 4.54 -0.28 -1.70
CA HIS A 105 3.95 -0.15 -0.36
C HIS A 105 3.57 1.31 -0.06
N GLY A 106 2.57 1.58 0.78
CA GLY A 106 2.22 2.96 1.14
C GLY A 106 1.76 3.85 -0.03
N GLY A 107 0.91 3.36 -0.93
CA GLY A 107 0.47 4.11 -2.11
C GLY A 107 -0.52 5.25 -1.82
N SER A 108 -1.16 5.25 -0.64
CA SER A 108 -2.20 6.23 -0.30
C SER A 108 -1.64 7.65 -0.19
N GLY A 109 -2.35 8.63 -0.76
CA GLY A 109 -1.92 10.04 -0.79
C GLY A 109 -0.73 10.38 -1.72
N SER A 110 -0.19 9.41 -2.46
CA SER A 110 0.93 9.65 -3.41
C SER A 110 0.51 10.46 -4.64
N ASP A 111 1.43 11.25 -5.21
CA ASP A 111 1.16 11.99 -6.46
C ASP A 111 0.98 11.01 -7.63
N ILE A 112 0.00 11.28 -8.49
CA ILE A 112 -0.31 10.42 -9.63
C ILE A 112 0.87 10.27 -10.61
N ASN A 113 1.74 11.29 -10.71
CA ASN A 113 2.92 11.24 -11.55
C ASN A 113 3.98 10.32 -10.96
N ASP A 114 4.18 10.34 -9.63
CA ASP A 114 5.10 9.41 -8.95
C ASP A 114 4.62 7.96 -9.09
N ILE A 115 3.31 7.72 -8.97
CA ILE A 115 2.72 6.39 -9.20
C ILE A 115 2.99 5.92 -10.64
N LYS A 116 2.74 6.78 -11.64
CA LYS A 116 2.99 6.45 -13.05
C LYS A 116 4.47 6.20 -13.32
N GLU A 117 5.36 7.00 -12.72
CA GLU A 117 6.80 6.84 -12.84
C GLU A 117 7.25 5.51 -12.23
N ALA A 118 6.77 5.15 -11.03
CA ALA A 118 7.08 3.88 -10.39
C ALA A 118 6.60 2.66 -11.21
N ILE A 119 5.38 2.71 -11.76
CA ILE A 119 4.86 1.69 -12.69
C ILE A 119 5.77 1.57 -13.92
N SER A 120 6.24 2.70 -14.46
CA SER A 120 7.16 2.71 -15.60
C SER A 120 8.49 1.99 -15.31
N TYR A 121 8.84 1.79 -14.04
CA TYR A 121 10.06 1.11 -13.58
C TYR A 121 9.84 -0.33 -13.08
N GLY A 122 8.65 -0.89 -13.30
CA GLY A 122 8.39 -2.32 -13.04
C GLY A 122 7.67 -2.59 -11.71
N VAL A 123 7.02 -1.59 -11.13
CA VAL A 123 5.98 -1.86 -10.11
C VAL A 123 4.83 -2.60 -10.74
N ILE A 124 4.46 -3.75 -10.16
CA ILE A 124 3.35 -4.60 -10.62
C ILE A 124 2.23 -4.76 -9.60
N LYS A 125 2.46 -4.34 -8.36
CA LYS A 125 1.49 -4.38 -7.26
C LYS A 125 1.66 -3.10 -6.44
N MET A 126 0.54 -2.48 -6.08
CA MET A 126 0.50 -1.32 -5.19
C MET A 126 -0.45 -1.62 -4.03
N ASN A 127 0.01 -1.40 -2.80
CA ASN A 127 -0.80 -1.58 -1.60
C ASN A 127 -1.64 -0.31 -1.37
N ILE A 128 -2.91 -0.50 -1.00
CA ILE A 128 -3.85 0.57 -0.67
C ILE A 128 -4.59 0.17 0.59
N ASP A 129 -4.56 1.02 1.61
CA ASP A 129 -5.24 0.76 2.88
C ASP A 129 -5.85 2.04 3.47
N THR A 130 -5.04 3.06 3.79
CA THR A 130 -5.55 4.27 4.46
C THR A 130 -6.67 4.97 3.67
N ASP A 131 -6.52 5.09 2.34
CA ASP A 131 -7.55 5.71 1.50
C ASP A 131 -8.84 4.88 1.46
N THR A 132 -8.74 3.55 1.48
CA THR A 132 -9.93 2.67 1.45
C THR A 132 -10.61 2.62 2.81
N GLN A 133 -9.85 2.66 3.92
CA GLN A 133 -10.40 2.83 5.27
C GLN A 133 -11.18 4.14 5.38
N TRP A 134 -10.60 5.25 4.95
CA TRP A 134 -11.27 6.55 4.96
C TRP A 134 -12.52 6.54 4.08
N ALA A 135 -12.42 6.05 2.85
CA ALA A 135 -13.56 5.98 1.92
C ALA A 135 -14.70 5.12 2.48
N TYR A 136 -14.37 3.99 3.10
CA TYR A 136 -15.36 3.12 3.74
C TYR A 136 -16.09 3.82 4.90
N TRP A 137 -15.34 4.50 5.77
CA TRP A 137 -15.92 5.28 6.87
C TRP A 137 -16.76 6.45 6.35
N ASP A 138 -16.31 7.15 5.30
CA ASP A 138 -17.01 8.32 4.75
C ASP A 138 -18.41 7.97 4.26
N GLY A 139 -18.60 6.80 3.64
CA GLY A 139 -19.92 6.29 3.26
C GLY A 139 -20.85 6.07 4.46
N ILE A 140 -20.35 5.43 5.53
CA ILE A 140 -21.11 5.22 6.77
C ILE A 140 -21.45 6.57 7.43
N LYS A 141 -20.48 7.48 7.51
CA LYS A 141 -20.64 8.82 8.08
C LYS A 141 -21.69 9.62 7.32
N ALA A 142 -21.68 9.58 5.99
CA ALA A 142 -22.69 10.24 5.17
C ALA A 142 -24.08 9.62 5.33
N TYR A 143 -24.16 8.28 5.44
CA TYR A 143 -25.40 7.57 5.72
C TYR A 143 -26.01 7.98 7.07
N GLU A 144 -25.17 8.02 8.11
CA GLU A 144 -25.57 8.44 9.45
C GLU A 144 -26.09 9.88 9.42
N ALA A 145 -25.33 10.82 8.85
CA ALA A 145 -25.72 12.23 8.79
C ALA A 145 -27.07 12.44 8.09
N LYS A 146 -27.33 11.68 7.01
CA LYS A 146 -28.60 11.75 6.27
C LYS A 146 -29.78 11.15 7.03
N ASN A 147 -29.55 10.10 7.81
CA ASN A 147 -30.61 9.35 8.50
C ASN A 147 -30.56 9.54 10.02
N HIS A 148 -29.87 10.57 10.50
CA HIS A 148 -29.54 10.78 11.92
C HIS A 148 -30.76 10.57 12.82
N ASP A 149 -31.84 11.29 12.56
CA ASP A 149 -33.07 11.23 13.36
C ASP A 149 -33.79 9.87 13.32
N TYR A 150 -33.50 9.02 12.33
CA TYR A 150 -34.04 7.67 12.19
C TYR A 150 -33.13 6.59 12.81
N LEU A 151 -31.95 6.94 13.34
CA LEU A 151 -30.97 5.99 13.87
C LEU A 151 -30.84 6.03 15.41
N GLN A 152 -31.53 6.96 16.08
CA GLN A 152 -31.39 7.16 17.53
C GLN A 152 -32.17 6.15 18.39
N SER A 153 -33.14 5.44 17.80
CA SER A 153 -34.02 4.52 18.50
C SER A 153 -34.56 3.44 17.57
N GLN A 154 -35.04 2.32 18.13
CA GLN A 154 -35.69 1.28 17.32
C GLN A 154 -37.07 1.71 16.79
N ILE A 155 -37.78 2.56 17.54
CA ILE A 155 -39.12 3.09 17.27
C ILE A 155 -39.12 4.57 17.65
N GLY A 156 -39.75 5.41 16.83
CA GLY A 156 -39.83 6.86 16.99
C GLY A 156 -38.86 7.57 16.04
N ASN A 157 -39.39 8.44 15.18
CA ASN A 157 -38.63 9.23 14.22
C ASN A 157 -39.44 10.48 13.80
N PRO A 158 -38.93 11.35 12.89
CA PRO A 158 -39.65 12.55 12.46
C PRO A 158 -41.04 12.32 11.85
N GLU A 159 -41.35 11.11 11.41
CA GLU A 159 -42.67 10.73 10.87
C GLU A 159 -43.66 10.29 11.98
N GLY A 160 -43.22 10.09 13.23
CA GLY A 160 -44.06 9.76 14.37
C GLY A 160 -43.36 8.95 15.46
N ALA A 161 -43.87 9.05 16.69
CA ALA A 161 -43.33 8.37 17.88
C ALA A 161 -43.49 6.84 17.85
N ASP A 162 -44.39 6.31 17.03
CA ASP A 162 -44.71 4.88 16.88
C ASP A 162 -44.08 4.26 15.62
N LYS A 163 -43.33 5.03 14.82
CA LYS A 163 -42.78 4.56 13.54
C LYS A 163 -41.51 3.73 13.73
N PRO A 164 -41.40 2.55 13.09
CA PRO A 164 -40.23 1.69 13.23
C PRO A 164 -39.06 2.12 12.34
N ASN A 165 -37.85 2.03 12.88
CA ASN A 165 -36.62 2.45 12.20
C ASN A 165 -35.82 1.29 11.58
N LYS A 166 -36.33 0.06 11.61
CA LYS A 166 -35.62 -1.15 11.15
C LYS A 166 -34.99 -1.00 9.77
N LYS A 167 -35.67 -0.33 8.83
CA LYS A 167 -35.17 -0.13 7.47
C LYS A 167 -33.93 0.78 7.37
N PHE A 168 -33.61 1.51 8.43
CA PHE A 168 -32.47 2.43 8.50
C PHE A 168 -31.30 1.82 9.27
N TYR A 169 -31.54 1.29 10.48
CA TYR A 169 -30.46 0.75 11.31
C TYR A 169 -30.04 -0.69 10.96
N ASP A 170 -30.74 -1.36 10.05
CA ASP A 170 -30.31 -2.67 9.54
C ASP A 170 -28.87 -2.54 9.03
N PRO A 171 -27.87 -3.24 9.59
CA PRO A 171 -26.46 -2.99 9.28
C PRO A 171 -26.12 -3.11 7.79
N ARG A 172 -26.92 -3.85 7.02
CA ARG A 172 -26.77 -3.96 5.57
C ARG A 172 -26.98 -2.63 4.84
N MET A 173 -27.61 -1.65 5.49
CA MET A 173 -27.92 -0.34 4.93
C MET A 173 -26.74 0.65 5.02
N PRO A 174 -26.13 0.91 6.20
CA PRO A 174 -24.93 1.75 6.27
C PRO A 174 -23.71 1.06 5.66
N VAL A 175 -23.58 -0.28 5.74
CA VAL A 175 -22.41 -1.00 5.17
C VAL A 175 -22.37 -0.96 3.64
N ARG A 176 -23.51 -0.76 2.96
CA ARG A 176 -23.58 -0.65 1.49
C ARG A 176 -23.64 0.80 0.98
N ALA A 177 -23.58 1.77 1.87
CA ALA A 177 -23.83 3.18 1.57
C ALA A 177 -22.73 3.81 0.73
#